data_AF-A0A977Q1K0-F1
#
_entry.id   AF-A0A977Q1K0-F1
#
_cell.length_a   1.000
_cell.length_b   1.000
_cell.length_c   1.000
_cell.angle_alpha   90.00
_cell.angle_beta   90.00
_cell.angle_gamma   90.00
#
_symmetry.space_group_name_H-M   'P 1'
#
loop_
_entity.id
_entity.type
_entity.pdbx_description
1 polymer ?
#
loop_
_entity_poly.entity_id
_entity_poly.type
_entity_poly.pdbx_seq_one_letter_code
_entity_poly.pdbx_strand_id
1 'polypeptide(L)'
;MTGHIFFYLGLSLLTMHEMDAIRCREWRIFPGLSMLSDKLGHIIFVFAHIPLFYFIFWQLTHSQDIEAFIKGFNIFMIVHLGLHILFLKHKNNEFKDWISWTIIIGAGLCGLLDLIV
;
A
#
# COMPACT_ATOMS: atom_id res chain seq x y z
N MET A 1 19.04 -1.93 14.52
CA MET A 1 17.80 -1.25 14.06
C MET A 1 18.04 -0.22 12.95
N THR A 2 19.26 -0.06 12.43
CA THR A 2 19.57 0.83 11.29
C THR A 2 19.50 0.15 9.92
N GLY A 3 19.25 -1.16 9.86
CA GLY A 3 19.33 -1.96 8.63
C GLY A 3 18.22 -1.72 7.61
N HIS A 4 17.04 -1.22 8.04
CA HIS A 4 15.85 -1.15 7.18
C HIS A 4 15.19 0.24 7.18
N ILE A 5 16.01 1.30 7.12
CA ILE A 5 15.48 2.68 7.11
C ILE A 5 14.56 2.92 5.90
N PHE A 6 14.89 2.32 4.76
CA PHE A 6 14.09 2.43 3.54
C PHE A 6 12.78 1.68 3.68
N PHE A 7 12.75 0.49 4.29
CA PHE A 7 11.51 -0.20 4.61
C PHE A 7 10.56 0.65 5.45
N TYR A 8 11.04 1.24 6.57
CA TYR A 8 10.16 2.02 7.45
C TYR A 8 9.65 3.31 6.79
N LEU A 9 10.48 3.95 5.97
CA LEU A 9 10.04 5.08 5.15
C LEU A 9 9.01 4.63 4.11
N GLY A 10 9.26 3.51 3.42
CA GLY A 10 8.35 2.92 2.44
C GLY A 10 7.00 2.53 3.06
N LEU A 11 7.00 1.91 4.23
CA LEU A 11 5.80 1.57 4.99
C LEU A 11 5.01 2.83 5.39
N SER A 12 5.71 3.90 5.76
CA SER A 12 5.08 5.18 6.10
C SER A 12 4.41 5.81 4.87
N LEU A 13 5.08 5.79 3.72
CA LEU A 13 4.55 6.27 2.43
C LEU A 13 3.37 5.43 1.96
N LEU A 14 3.44 4.10 2.09
CA LEU A 14 2.34 3.19 1.78
C LEU A 14 1.14 3.46 2.70
N THR A 15 1.36 3.68 4.00
CA THR A 15 0.27 4.02 4.92
C THR A 15 -0.41 5.35 4.55
N MET A 16 0.37 6.35 4.14
CA MET A 16 -0.19 7.60 3.62
C MET A 16 -0.94 7.39 2.29
N HIS A 17 -0.44 6.50 1.43
CA HIS A 17 -1.14 6.10 0.22
C HIS A 17 -2.49 5.47 0.54
N GLU A 18 -2.61 4.59 1.52
CA GLU A 18 -3.91 4.00 1.87
C GLU A 18 -4.91 5.06 2.39
N MET A 19 -4.43 6.10 3.11
CA MET A 19 -5.28 7.23 3.48
C MET A 19 -5.76 8.02 2.25
N ASP A 20 -4.88 8.20 1.27
CA ASP A 20 -5.20 8.82 0.00
C ASP A 20 -6.15 7.94 -0.85
N ALA A 21 -5.99 6.61 -0.78
CA ALA A 21 -6.87 5.64 -1.45
C ALA A 21 -8.31 5.72 -0.94
N ILE A 22 -8.50 6.02 0.35
CA ILE A 22 -9.83 6.33 0.91
C ILE A 22 -10.38 7.63 0.30
N ARG A 23 -9.56 8.69 0.18
CA ARG A 23 -9.94 9.97 -0.44
C ARG A 23 -10.33 9.79 -1.92
N CYS A 24 -9.53 9.02 -2.66
CA CYS A 24 -9.68 8.72 -4.09
C CYS A 24 -10.61 7.53 -4.40
N ARG A 25 -11.30 7.00 -3.39
CA ARG A 25 -12.34 5.97 -3.54
C ARG A 25 -11.87 4.73 -4.28
N GLU A 26 -10.68 4.24 -3.95
CA GLU A 26 -10.02 3.12 -4.66
C GLU A 26 -10.85 1.83 -4.69
N TRP A 27 -11.76 1.62 -3.73
CA TRP A 27 -12.71 0.51 -3.75
C TRP A 27 -13.56 0.44 -5.03
N ARG A 28 -13.66 1.51 -5.82
CA ARG A 28 -14.33 1.55 -7.14
C ARG A 28 -13.51 0.93 -8.27
N ILE A 29 -12.24 0.64 -8.03
CA ILE A 29 -11.29 0.03 -8.96
C ILE A 29 -11.06 -1.44 -8.56
N PHE A 30 -10.93 -1.70 -7.26
CA PHE A 30 -10.57 -3.01 -6.75
C PHE A 30 -11.58 -4.10 -7.16
N PRO A 31 -11.13 -5.20 -7.83
CA PRO A 31 -12.01 -6.28 -8.24
C PRO A 31 -12.80 -6.87 -7.06
N GLY A 32 -14.12 -6.96 -7.20
CA GLY A 32 -15.02 -7.41 -6.14
C GLY A 32 -15.65 -6.26 -5.36
N LEU A 33 -14.85 -5.33 -4.82
CA LEU A 33 -15.37 -4.12 -4.15
C LEU A 33 -16.07 -3.17 -5.15
N SER A 34 -15.58 -3.13 -6.39
CA SER A 34 -16.13 -2.29 -7.46
C SER A 34 -17.56 -2.64 -7.86
N MET A 35 -18.06 -3.82 -7.45
CA MET A 35 -19.42 -4.29 -7.71
C MET A 35 -20.41 -3.88 -6.61
N LEU A 36 -19.91 -3.40 -5.46
CA LEU A 36 -20.73 -3.02 -4.33
C LEU A 36 -21.25 -1.58 -4.48
N SER A 37 -22.26 -1.23 -3.68
CA SER A 37 -22.66 0.17 -3.56
C SER A 37 -21.51 0.99 -2.96
N ASP A 38 -21.40 2.25 -3.35
CA ASP A 38 -20.29 3.13 -2.94
C ASP A 38 -20.13 3.20 -1.42
N LYS A 39 -21.26 3.27 -0.69
CA LYS A 39 -21.27 3.29 0.78
C LYS A 39 -20.77 1.98 1.38
N LEU A 40 -21.18 0.83 0.83
CA LEU A 40 -20.76 -0.47 1.33
C LEU A 40 -19.30 -0.75 0.99
N GLY A 41 -18.87 -0.41 -0.22
CA GLY A 41 -17.46 -0.49 -0.67
C GLY A 41 -16.55 0.32 0.25
N HIS A 42 -16.92 1.57 0.56
CA HIS A 42 -16.18 2.41 1.50
C HIS A 42 -16.06 1.78 2.90
N ILE A 43 -17.18 1.31 3.47
CA ILE A 43 -17.19 0.68 4.80
C ILE A 43 -16.26 -0.54 4.82
N ILE A 44 -16.44 -1.46 3.86
CA ILE A 44 -15.63 -2.68 3.82
C ILE A 44 -14.15 -2.33 3.60
N PHE A 45 -13.85 -1.40 2.71
CA PHE A 45 -12.48 -0.95 2.46
C PHE A 45 -11.83 -0.46 3.76
N VAL A 46 -12.43 0.50 4.46
CA VAL A 46 -11.86 1.03 5.73
C VAL A 46 -11.72 -0.05 6.80
N PHE A 47 -12.75 -0.87 7.01
CA PHE A 47 -12.70 -1.90 8.06
C PHE A 47 -11.74 -3.05 7.72
N ALA A 48 -11.50 -3.34 6.44
CA ALA A 48 -10.51 -4.34 6.01
C ALA A 48 -9.06 -3.87 6.28
N HIS A 49 -8.81 -2.56 6.30
CA HIS A 49 -7.48 -2.02 6.61
C HIS A 49 -7.10 -2.19 8.07
N ILE A 50 -8.07 -2.22 9.00
CA ILE A 50 -7.79 -2.41 10.44
C ILE A 50 -7.05 -3.73 10.72
N PRO A 51 -7.57 -4.92 10.34
CA PRO A 51 -6.86 -6.17 10.55
C PRO A 51 -5.57 -6.25 9.71
N LEU A 52 -5.52 -5.61 8.53
CA LEU A 52 -4.32 -5.57 7.70
C LEU A 52 -3.17 -4.82 8.39
N PHE A 53 -3.42 -3.60 8.89
CA PHE A 53 -2.43 -2.83 9.63
C PHE A 53 -2.04 -3.52 10.95
N TYR A 54 -3.03 -4.07 11.67
CA TYR A 54 -2.74 -4.86 12.87
C TYR A 54 -1.78 -6.02 12.57
N PHE A 55 -2.04 -6.78 11.50
CA PHE A 55 -1.18 -7.90 11.09
C PHE A 55 0.24 -7.44 10.74
N ILE A 56 0.38 -6.34 10.00
CA ILE A 56 1.70 -5.78 9.66
C ILE A 56 2.47 -5.41 10.93
N PHE A 57 1.85 -4.66 11.84
CA PHE A 57 2.51 -4.25 13.09
C PHE A 57 2.83 -5.43 14.01
N TRP A 58 1.92 -6.41 14.08
CA TRP A 58 2.14 -7.64 14.84
C TRP A 58 3.33 -8.42 14.28
N GLN A 59 3.41 -8.59 12.96
CA GLN A 59 4.51 -9.30 12.32
C GLN A 59 5.85 -8.58 12.51
N LEU A 60 5.87 -7.25 12.46
CA LEU A 60 7.09 -6.45 12.74
C LEU A 60 7.57 -6.54 14.18
N THR A 61 6.73 -6.96 15.12
CA THR A 61 7.06 -7.01 16.55
C THR A 61 7.19 -8.43 17.10
N HIS A 62 6.56 -9.42 16.45
CA HIS A 62 6.45 -10.79 16.97
C HIS A 62 6.91 -11.87 15.96
N SER A 63 7.31 -11.51 14.74
CA SER A 63 7.83 -12.49 13.78
C SER A 63 9.13 -13.12 14.28
N GLN A 64 9.24 -14.44 14.15
CA GLN A 64 10.49 -15.17 14.34
C GLN A 64 11.51 -14.87 13.23
N ASP A 65 11.02 -14.55 12.03
CA ASP A 65 11.82 -14.16 10.86
C ASP A 65 11.30 -12.83 10.31
N ILE A 66 11.73 -11.74 10.94
CA ILE A 66 11.35 -10.38 10.54
C ILE A 66 11.96 -10.02 9.18
N GLU A 67 13.14 -10.55 8.87
CA GLU A 67 13.87 -10.31 7.62
C GLU A 67 13.11 -10.85 6.41
N ALA A 68 12.60 -12.09 6.49
CA ALA A 68 11.78 -12.66 5.44
C ALA A 68 10.48 -11.86 5.24
N PHE A 69 9.87 -11.38 6.33
CA PHE A 69 8.68 -10.54 6.23
C PHE A 69 8.98 -9.20 5.56
N ILE A 70 10.03 -8.50 5.98
CA ILE A 70 10.46 -7.22 5.39
C ILE A 70 10.75 -7.40 3.89
N LYS A 71 11.50 -8.44 3.51
CA LYS A 71 11.78 -8.75 2.10
C LYS A 71 10.49 -8.99 1.30
N GLY A 72 9.57 -9.79 1.84
CA GLY A 72 8.28 -10.03 1.20
C GLY A 72 7.45 -8.74 1.04
N PHE A 73 7.46 -7.89 2.06
CA PHE A 73 6.73 -6.63 2.04
C PHE A 73 7.37 -5.58 1.10
N ASN A 74 8.70 -5.56 0.98
CA ASN A 74 9.40 -4.77 -0.02
C ASN A 74 8.99 -5.15 -1.45
N ILE A 75 8.91 -6.46 -1.73
CA ILE A 75 8.41 -6.96 -3.02
C ILE A 75 6.96 -6.53 -3.21
N PHE A 76 6.12 -6.62 -2.18
CA PHE A 76 4.74 -6.13 -2.23
C PHE A 76 4.66 -4.65 -2.61
N MET A 77 5.44 -3.75 -1.99
CA MET A 77 5.44 -2.33 -2.33
C MET A 77 5.81 -2.06 -3.80
N ILE A 78 6.77 -2.80 -4.35
CA ILE A 78 7.17 -2.70 -5.76
C ILE A 78 6.03 -3.16 -6.67
N VAL A 79 5.43 -4.32 -6.38
CA VAL A 79 4.31 -4.87 -7.15
C VAL A 79 3.09 -3.94 -7.07
N HIS A 80 2.82 -3.38 -5.89
CA HIS A 80 1.73 -2.43 -5.65
C HIS A 80 1.84 -1.19 -6.54
N LEU A 81 3.02 -0.57 -6.61
CA LEU A 81 3.29 0.50 -7.57
C LEU A 81 3.04 0.02 -9.02
N GLY A 82 3.48 -1.19 -9.37
CA GLY A 82 3.21 -1.81 -10.67
C GLY A 82 1.72 -1.95 -10.99
N LEU A 83 0.90 -2.33 -10.01
CA LEU A 83 -0.57 -2.40 -10.15
C LEU A 83 -1.15 -1.01 -10.40
N HIS A 84 -0.72 0.02 -9.67
CA HIS A 84 -1.18 1.39 -9.94
C HIS A 84 -0.81 1.87 -11.33
N ILE A 85 0.39 1.52 -11.82
CA ILE A 85 0.80 1.82 -13.19
C ILE A 85 -0.10 1.07 -14.19
N LEU A 86 -0.45 -0.18 -13.94
CA LEU A 86 -1.36 -0.95 -14.81
C LEU A 86 -2.78 -0.35 -14.84
N PHE A 87 -3.29 0.09 -13.70
CA PHE A 87 -4.62 0.68 -13.56
C PHE A 87 -4.65 2.20 -13.80
N LEU A 88 -3.55 2.80 -14.28
CA LEU A 88 -3.45 4.23 -14.63
C LEU A 88 -4.62 4.72 -15.49
N LYS A 89 -4.97 3.95 -16.52
CA LYS A 89 -6.02 4.27 -17.50
C LYS A 89 -7.42 3.79 -17.08
N HIS A 90 -7.57 3.24 -15.88
CA HIS A 90 -8.88 2.78 -15.43
C HIS A 90 -9.84 3.96 -15.25
N LYS A 91 -11.08 3.81 -15.73
CA LYS A 91 -12.09 4.89 -15.76
C LYS A 91 -12.39 5.52 -14.39
N ASN A 92 -12.25 4.73 -13.33
CA ASN A 92 -12.50 5.15 -11.94
C ASN A 92 -11.20 5.52 -11.21
N ASN A 93 -10.07 5.67 -11.90
CA ASN A 93 -8.82 6.10 -11.29
C ASN A 93 -8.87 7.59 -10.94
N GLU A 94 -8.92 7.89 -9.64
CA GLU A 94 -8.94 9.27 -9.12
C GLU A 94 -7.55 9.75 -8.66
N PHE A 95 -6.50 8.91 -8.71
CA PHE A 95 -5.11 9.29 -8.40
C PHE A 95 -4.50 10.14 -9.53
N LYS A 96 -4.78 11.44 -9.51
CA LYS A 96 -4.40 12.38 -10.59
C LYS A 96 -3.41 13.45 -10.16
N ASP A 97 -3.25 13.68 -8.86
CA ASP A 97 -2.35 14.72 -8.35
C ASP A 97 -0.95 14.19 -8.05
N TRP A 98 0.00 15.12 -8.00
CA TRP A 98 1.40 14.81 -7.80
C TRP A 98 1.69 14.26 -6.39
N ILE A 99 0.84 14.55 -5.40
CA ILE A 99 1.01 14.05 -4.03
C ILE A 99 0.75 12.54 -4.03
N SER A 100 -0.39 12.11 -4.57
CA SER A 100 -0.75 10.69 -4.75
C SER A 100 0.37 9.90 -5.45
N TRP A 101 0.90 10.45 -6.55
CA TRP A 101 1.96 9.76 -7.29
C TRP A 101 3.29 9.75 -6.53
N THR A 102 3.61 10.82 -5.79
CA THR A 102 4.84 10.89 -4.99
C THR A 102 4.84 9.84 -3.89
N ILE A 103 3.72 9.65 -3.18
CA ILE A 103 3.63 8.66 -2.09
C ILE A 103 3.65 7.22 -2.63
N ILE A 104 2.96 6.91 -3.73
CA ILE A 104 2.97 5.56 -4.33
C ILE A 104 4.35 5.22 -4.91
N ILE A 105 4.92 6.12 -5.72
CA ILE A 105 6.25 5.90 -6.32
C ILE A 105 7.31 5.83 -5.22
N GLY A 106 7.23 6.73 -4.24
CA GLY A 106 8.14 6.74 -3.11
C GLY A 106 8.12 5.43 -2.32
N ALA A 107 6.94 4.86 -2.05
CA ALA A 107 6.81 3.56 -1.39
C ALA A 107 7.48 2.43 -2.19
N GLY A 108 7.20 2.35 -3.50
CA GLY A 108 7.81 1.35 -4.38
C GLY A 108 9.33 1.47 -4.50
N LEU A 109 9.84 2.72 -4.61
CA LEU A 109 11.29 2.98 -4.64
C LEU A 109 11.97 2.61 -3.32
N CYS A 110 11.34 2.91 -2.18
CA CYS A 110 11.86 2.52 -0.88
C CYS A 110 11.95 0.98 -0.75
N GLY A 111 10.93 0.25 -1.19
CA GLY A 111 10.97 -1.21 -1.23
C GLY A 111 12.10 -1.76 -2.10
N LEU A 112 12.36 -1.13 -3.26
CA LEU A 112 13.48 -1.51 -4.13
C LEU A 112 14.83 -1.23 -3.46
N LEU A 113 15.00 -0.05 -2.87
CA LEU A 113 16.26 0.33 -2.22
C LEU A 113 16.59 -0.56 -1.02
N ASP A 114 15.58 -0.90 -0.20
CA ASP A 114 15.77 -1.77 0.97
C ASP A 114 16.15 -3.22 0.60
N LEU A 115 15.86 -3.67 -0.63
CA LEU A 115 16.30 -4.99 -1.11
C LEU A 115 17.74 -5.00 -1.63
N ILE A 116 18.28 -3.84 -1.99
CA ILE A 116 19.60 -3.71 -2.63
C ILE A 116 20.68 -3.34 -1.60
N VAL A 117 20.31 -2.57 -0.58
CA VAL A 117 21.20 -2.07 0.48
C VAL A 117 21.20 -3.01 1.67
#